data_AF-I8XD83-F1
#
_entry.id   AF-I8XD83-F1
#
_cell.length_a   1.000
_cell.length_b   1.000
_cell.length_c   1.000
_cell.angle_alpha   90.00
_cell.angle_beta   90.00
_cell.angle_gamma   90.00
#
_symmetry.space_group_name_H-M   'P 1'
#
loop_
_entity.id
_entity.type
_entity.pdbx_description
1 polymer ?
#
loop_
_entity_poly.entity_id
_entity_poly.type
_entity_poly.pdbx_seq_one_letter_code
_entity_poly.pdbx_strand_id
1 'polypeptide(L)' 'MCQYKSICNPIIELTTLLQSCGFTIEKQELKDWHFNEFEIVMKGKKLQLPMIDIEGIEQHSDNIYCCKCHWSVVKLIMN' A
#
# COMPACT_ATOMS: atom_id res chain seq x y z
N MET A 1 13.73 -1.44 24.60
CA MET A 1 13.10 -2.38 23.64
C MET A 1 12.53 -1.56 22.50
N CYS A 2 13.14 -1.59 21.31
CA CYS A 2 12.56 -0.93 20.14
C CYS A 2 11.28 -1.70 19.76
N GLN A 3 10.11 -1.07 19.91
CA GLN A 3 8.85 -1.68 19.45
C GLN A 3 8.96 -1.91 17.94
N TYR A 4 8.82 -3.17 17.50
CA TYR A 4 8.71 -3.48 16.09
C TYR A 4 7.38 -2.92 15.58
N LYS A 5 7.47 -1.94 14.70
CA LYS A 5 6.33 -1.29 14.07
C LYS A 5 5.86 -2.16 12.91
N SER A 6 4.57 -2.52 12.90
CA SER A 6 3.96 -3.36 11.86
C SER A 6 3.12 -2.53 10.91
N ILE A 7 3.05 -2.97 9.65
CA ILE A 7 2.10 -2.43 8.68
C ILE A 7 0.67 -2.69 9.17
N CYS A 8 -0.22 -1.72 8.96
CA CYS A 8 -1.62 -1.84 9.34
C CYS A 8 -2.40 -2.80 8.42
N ASN A 9 -3.46 -3.40 8.95
CA ASN A 9 -4.27 -4.41 8.25
C ASN A 9 -4.79 -3.94 6.88
N PRO A 10 -5.34 -2.71 6.70
CA PRO A 10 -5.85 -2.30 5.39
C PRO A 10 -4.77 -2.28 4.30
N ILE A 11 -3.53 -1.94 4.67
CA ILE A 11 -2.40 -1.94 3.73
C ILE A 11 -1.95 -3.38 3.43
N ILE A 12 -1.97 -4.28 4.41
CA ILE A 12 -1.70 -5.71 4.19
C ILE A 12 -2.72 -6.30 3.21
N GLU A 13 -4.01 -6.01 3.42
CA GLU A 13 -5.08 -6.48 2.55
C GLU A 13 -4.92 -5.92 1.12
N LEU A 14 -4.67 -4.62 0.99
CA LEU A 14 -4.44 -3.97 -0.29
C LEU A 14 -3.25 -4.56 -1.04
N THR A 15 -2.10 -4.69 -0.38
CA THR A 15 -0.90 -5.26 -1.01
C THR A 15 -1.09 -6.73 -1.39
N THR A 16 -1.83 -7.50 -0.60
CA THR A 16 -2.17 -8.90 -0.91
C THR A 16 -3.08 -9.00 -2.13
N LEU A 17 -4.11 -8.13 -2.23
CA LEU A 17 -5.00 -8.06 -3.39
C LEU A 17 -4.22 -7.67 -4.66
N LEU A 18 -3.32 -6.70 -4.55
CA LEU A 18 -2.49 -6.27 -5.68
C LEU A 18 -1.53 -7.38 -6.11
N GLN A 19 -0.96 -8.13 -5.16
CA GLN A 19 -0.14 -9.31 -5.46
C GLN A 19 -0.92 -10.40 -6.19
N SER A 20 -2.15 -10.69 -5.78
CA SER A 20 -3.01 -11.64 -6.50
C SER A 20 -3.37 -11.15 -7.92
N CYS A 21 -3.31 -9.85 -8.14
CA CYS A 21 -3.45 -9.22 -9.46
C CYS A 21 -2.16 -9.14 -10.28
N GLY A 22 -1.06 -9.71 -9.79
CA GLY A 22 0.23 -9.76 -10.51
C GLY A 22 1.13 -8.54 -10.30
N PHE A 23 0.90 -7.74 -9.26
CA PHE A 23 1.86 -6.71 -8.82
C PHE A 23 2.89 -7.32 -7.83
N THR A 24 4.11 -6.81 -7.83
CA THR A 24 5.16 -7.20 -6.88
C THR A 24 5.59 -5.99 -6.05
N ILE A 25 5.99 -6.21 -4.79
CA ILE A 25 6.55 -5.13 -3.96
C ILE A 25 7.98 -4.86 -4.42
N GLU A 26 8.23 -3.64 -4.90
CA GLU A 26 9.58 -3.18 -5.27
C GLU A 26 10.27 -2.49 -4.08
N LYS A 27 9.48 -1.83 -3.22
CA LYS A 27 9.98 -1.07 -2.08
C LYS A 27 8.97 -1.09 -0.93
N GLN A 28 9.48 -1.19 0.28
CA GLN A 28 8.73 -0.99 1.51
C GLN A 28 9.62 -0.26 2.51
N GLU A 29 9.20 0.93 2.95
CA GLU A 29 9.99 1.79 3.84
C GLU A 29 9.11 2.43 4.90
N LEU A 30 9.57 2.45 6.16
CA LEU A 30 8.96 3.25 7.23
C LEU A 30 9.39 4.70 7.05
N LYS A 31 8.45 5.59 6.73
CA LYS A 31 8.69 7.02 6.50
C LYS A 31 8.66 7.83 7.79
N ASP A 32 7.67 7.56 8.63
CA ASP A 32 7.56 8.20 9.93
C ASP A 32 7.32 7.15 11.02
N TRP A 33 8.28 7.07 11.94
CA TRP A 33 8.23 6.14 13.06
C TRP A 33 7.16 6.48 14.10
N HIS A 34 6.90 7.77 14.33
CA HIS A 34 5.91 8.23 15.32
C HIS A 34 4.49 7.91 14.84
N PHE A 35 4.23 8.14 13.55
CA PHE A 35 2.93 7.88 12.94
C PHE A 35 2.76 6.47 12.41
N ASN A 36 3.81 5.64 12.40
CA ASN A 36 3.80 4.31 11.81
C ASN A 36 3.44 4.34 10.31
N GLU A 37 3.93 5.38 9.61
CA GLU A 37 3.63 5.64 8.21
C GLU A 37 4.60 4.86 7.32
N PHE A 38 4.06 3.99 6.47
CA PHE A 38 4.84 3.24 5.49
C PHE A 38 4.60 3.74 4.08
N GLU A 39 5.68 3.83 3.29
CA GLU A 39 5.61 3.93 1.84
C GLU A 39 5.89 2.56 1.22
N ILE A 40 4.96 2.07 0.41
CA ILE A 40 5.08 0.83 -0.32
C ILE A 40 4.96 1.14 -1.81
N VAL A 41 5.92 0.66 -2.60
CA VAL A 41 5.89 0.78 -4.06
C VAL A 41 5.68 -0.62 -4.62
N MET A 42 4.64 -0.77 -5.44
CA MET A 42 4.33 -2.01 -6.13
C MET A 42 4.36 -1.83 -7.63
N LYS A 43 4.84 -2.83 -8.37
CA LYS A 43 5.03 -2.78 -9.81
C LYS A 43 4.33 -3.93 -10.50
N GLY A 44 3.68 -3.67 -11.63
CA GLY A 44 2.92 -4.67 -12.37
C GLY A 44 2.60 -4.24 -13.80
N LYS A 45 2.15 -5.19 -14.62
CA LYS A 45 1.83 -4.97 -16.06
C LYS A 45 0.33 -4.84 -16.34
N LYS A 46 -0.49 -4.61 -15.31
CA LYS A 46 -1.95 -4.68 -15.44
C LYS A 46 -2.49 -3.36 -16.02
N LEU A 47 -3.19 -3.45 -17.16
CA LEU A 47 -3.84 -2.32 -17.84
C LEU A 47 -5.04 -1.75 -17.07
N GLN A 48 -5.68 -2.55 -16.22
CA GLN A 48 -6.82 -2.15 -15.41
C GLN A 48 -6.64 -2.62 -13.97
N LEU A 49 -6.73 -1.68 -13.03
CA LEU A 49 -6.68 -1.97 -11.60
C LEU A 49 -7.97 -2.69 -11.17
N PRO A 50 -7.88 -3.66 -10.24
CA PRO A 50 -9.10 -4.20 -9.63
C PRO A 50 -9.88 -3.06 -8.96
N MET A 51 -11.21 -3.20 -8.87
CA MET A 51 -11.99 -2.33 -7.99
C MET A 51 -11.51 -2.58 -6.55
N ILE A 52 -10.94 -1.55 -5.94
CA ILE A 52 -10.46 -1.61 -4.56
C ILE A 52 -11.55 -1.04 -3.67
N ASP A 53 -12.21 -1.92 -2.94
CA ASP A 53 -13.21 -1.61 -1.92
C ASP A 53 -12.75 -2.23 -0.60
N ILE A 54 -11.73 -1.60 0.00
CA ILE A 54 -11.12 -2.04 1.27
C ILE A 54 -11.39 -0.96 2.30
N GLU A 55 -12.01 -1.32 3.42
CA GLU A 55 -12.30 -0.39 4.49
C GLU A 55 -11.00 0.28 5.00
N GLY A 56 -11.01 1.62 5.04
CA GLY A 56 -9.86 2.39 5.49
C GLY A 56 -8.79 2.66 4.43
N ILE A 57 -8.98 2.21 3.18
CA ILE A 57 -8.18 2.64 2.02
C ILE A 57 -8.93 3.69 1.22
N GLU A 58 -8.23 4.76 0.86
CA GLU A 58 -8.72 5.79 -0.07
C GLU A 58 -7.81 5.86 -1.29
N GLN A 59 -8.40 5.96 -2.47
CA GLN A 59 -7.67 6.28 -3.68
C GLN A 59 -7.47 7.79 -3.76
N HIS A 60 -6.21 8.23 -3.68
CA HIS A 60 -5.86 9.65 -3.82
C HIS A 60 -5.59 10.04 -5.27
N SER A 61 -5.10 9.10 -6.09
CA SER A 61 -4.94 9.23 -7.53
C SER A 61 -4.95 7.85 -8.19
N ASP A 62 -4.96 7.78 -9.52
CA ASP A 62 -5.01 6.53 -10.28
C ASP A 62 -4.06 5.45 -9.75
N ASN A 63 -2.85 5.85 -9.35
CA ASN A 63 -1.78 4.94 -8.92
C ASN A 63 -1.39 5.09 -7.45
N ILE A 64 -2.15 5.83 -6.63
CA ILE A 64 -1.80 6.08 -5.22
C ILE A 64 -3.01 5.83 -4.33
N TYR A 65 -2.80 4.92 -3.37
CA TYR A 65 -3.76 4.56 -2.33
C TYR A 65 -3.18 4.90 -0.97
N CYS A 66 -3.99 5.46 -0.08
CA CYS A 66 -3.55 5.80 1.28
C CYS A 66 -4.45 5.13 2.32
N CYS A 67 -3.86 4.70 3.43
CA CYS A 67 -4.63 4.30 4.60
C CYS A 67 -5.11 5.55 5.36
N LYS A 68 -6.39 5.58 5.75
CA LYS A 68 -6.92 6.58 6.67
C LYS A 68 -6.31 6.50 8.08
N CYS A 69 -5.74 5.34 8.42
CA CYS A 69 -5.31 5.00 9.78
C CYS A 69 -3.97 5.63 10.22
N HIS A 70 -2.97 5.59 9.34
CA HIS A 70 -1.58 5.98 9.65
C HIS A 70 -0.93 6.69 8.47
N TRP A 71 -1.74 7.15 7.50
CA TRP A 71 -1.32 7.78 6.24
C TRP A 71 -0.35 6.97 5.37
N SER A 72 -0.11 5.70 5.70
CA SER A 72 0.67 4.79 4.87
C SER A 72 0.16 4.76 3.44
N VAL A 73 1.07 4.74 2.48
CA VAL A 73 0.79 4.91 1.06
C VAL A 73 1.25 3.67 0.28
N VAL A 74 0.40 3.20 -0.63
CA VAL A 74 0.77 2.25 -1.69
C VAL A 74 0.79 2.99 -3.03
N LYS A 75 1.96 3.03 -3.67
CA LYS A 75 2.18 3.61 -5.00
C LYS A 75 2.33 2.50 -6.02
N LEU A 76 1.58 2.58 -7.12
CA LEU A 76 1.65 1.62 -8.22
C LEU A 76 2.51 2.17 -9.36
N ILE A 77 3.41 1.33 -9.87
CA ILE A 77 4.18 1.58 -11.08
C ILE A 77 3.71 0.59 -12.14
N MET A 78 3.08 1.12 -13.19
CA MET A 78 2.69 0.34 -14.35
C MET A 78 3.84 0.25 -15.34
N ASN A 79 4.09 -0.96 -15.86
CA ASN A 79 5.04 -1.24 -16.94
C ASN A 79 4.34 -1.41 -18.29
#